data_AF-A0A7S1AA91-F1
#
_entry.id   AF-A0A7S1AA91-F1
#
_cell.length_a   1.000
_cell.length_b   1.000
_cell.length_c   1.000
_cell.angle_alpha   90.00
_cell.angle_beta   90.00
_cell.angle_gamma   90.00
#
_symmetry.space_group_name_H-M   'P 1'
#
loop_
_entity.id
_entity.type
_entity.pdbx_description
1 polymer ?
#
loop_
_entity_poly.entity_id
_entity_poly.type
_entity_poly.pdbx_seq_one_letter_code
_entity_poly.pdbx_strand_id
1 'polypeptide(L)'
;FGSRQVWRASPSGAMKCILLGVCALLVRVDVASGKGRVPRDFDFEADSAEKEKWKTVALKDLRCDVCRLTVGNTFDQVEGGYTEDKIYDLVENICDSERLFQKHVIKLVDDSEAETYEIAQASSEHKRSDLTRKWQTHALQELCDNVIPPVDDEIKNAFRKIHKKHKGLGEDERRLVVDAACEKARLCKRGVQGRSEL
;
A
#
# COMPACT_ATOMS: atom_id res chain seq x y z
N PHE A 1 -32.81 47.31 32.44
CA PHE A 1 -34.23 47.54 32.79
C PHE A 1 -34.94 48.06 31.54
N GLY A 2 -35.83 47.25 30.95
CA GLY A 2 -36.57 47.59 29.73
C GLY A 2 -37.43 46.40 29.30
N SER A 3 -38.72 46.51 29.58
CA SER A 3 -39.81 45.52 29.54
C SER A 3 -40.15 44.99 28.14
N ARG A 4 -40.47 43.68 27.98
CA ARG A 4 -41.82 43.07 27.70
C ARG A 4 -42.69 43.85 26.68
N GLN A 5 -43.31 43.29 25.62
CA GLN A 5 -44.25 42.16 25.49
C GLN A 5 -44.42 41.75 23.99
N VAL A 6 -44.45 40.47 23.59
CA VAL A 6 -45.55 39.48 23.38
C VAL A 6 -46.42 39.60 22.09
N TRP A 7 -46.51 38.47 21.34
CA TRP A 7 -47.68 37.79 20.72
C TRP A 7 -47.74 37.58 19.18
N ARG A 8 -47.88 36.28 18.82
CA ARG A 8 -48.64 35.61 17.71
C ARG A 8 -48.16 35.87 16.27
N ALA A 9 -48.24 34.93 15.32
CA ALA A 9 -49.12 33.77 15.18
C ALA A 9 -48.45 32.63 14.37
N SER A 10 -48.86 31.39 14.65
CA SER A 10 -48.74 30.27 13.72
C SER A 10 -49.60 30.48 12.47
N PRO A 11 -49.09 30.11 11.28
CA PRO A 11 -49.91 29.55 10.23
C PRO A 11 -49.62 28.05 10.12
N SER A 12 -50.65 27.30 10.49
CA SER A 12 -50.91 25.93 10.14
C SER A 12 -50.88 25.75 8.61
N GLY A 13 -50.36 24.61 8.16
CA GLY A 13 -50.81 23.98 6.94
C GLY A 13 -50.08 24.35 5.64
N ALA A 14 -49.08 23.54 5.29
CA ALA A 14 -48.82 23.19 3.90
C ALA A 14 -48.18 21.79 3.84
N MET A 15 -49.05 20.79 3.87
CA MET A 15 -48.80 19.44 3.39
C MET A 15 -48.28 19.50 1.96
N LYS A 16 -47.00 19.19 1.72
CA LYS A 16 -46.47 18.96 0.37
C LYS A 16 -45.47 17.80 0.37
N CYS A 17 -45.98 16.69 -0.17
CA CYS A 17 -45.31 15.70 -0.98
C CYS A 17 -43.99 15.14 -0.44
N ILE A 18 -44.14 13.98 0.21
CA ILE A 18 -43.15 12.89 0.21
C ILE A 18 -42.82 12.57 -1.25
N LEU A 19 -41.83 13.25 -1.81
CA LEU A 19 -41.12 12.76 -2.98
C LEU A 19 -40.19 11.67 -2.47
N LEU A 20 -40.64 10.42 -2.63
CA LEU A 20 -39.79 9.23 -2.68
C LEU A 20 -38.83 9.40 -3.86
N GLY A 21 -37.85 10.28 -3.68
CA GLY A 21 -36.71 10.40 -4.55
C GLY A 21 -35.86 9.17 -4.31
N VAL A 22 -36.13 8.12 -5.09
CA VAL A 22 -35.20 7.03 -5.33
C VAL A 22 -33.98 7.66 -5.98
N CYS A 23 -33.08 8.21 -5.16
CA CYS A 23 -31.73 8.50 -5.56
C CYS A 23 -31.14 7.14 -5.93
N ALA A 24 -31.17 6.85 -7.23
CA ALA A 24 -30.31 5.86 -7.84
C ALA A 24 -28.87 6.32 -7.56
N LEU A 25 -28.38 5.97 -6.37
CA LEU A 25 -26.97 5.89 -6.05
C LEU A 25 -26.42 4.83 -7.01
N LEU A 26 -26.06 5.29 -8.21
CA LEU A 26 -25.11 4.60 -9.06
C LEU A 26 -23.80 4.62 -8.29
N VAL A 27 -23.68 3.68 -7.34
CA VAL A 27 -22.41 3.30 -6.74
C VAL A 27 -21.55 2.91 -7.94
N ARG A 28 -20.66 3.82 -8.35
CA ARG A 28 -19.57 3.47 -9.24
C ARG A 28 -18.74 2.47 -8.46
N VAL A 29 -18.99 1.20 -8.72
CA VAL A 29 -18.07 0.14 -8.38
C VAL A 29 -16.92 0.36 -9.35
N ASP A 30 -15.96 1.20 -8.95
CA ASP A 30 -14.68 1.28 -9.62
C ASP A 30 -14.04 -0.10 -9.38
N VAL A 31 -14.31 -1.02 -10.31
CA VAL A 31 -13.60 -2.28 -10.41
C VAL A 31 -12.19 -1.87 -10.83
N ALA A 32 -11.35 -1.59 -9.85
CA ALA A 32 -9.92 -1.50 -10.02
C ALA A 32 -9.49 -2.86 -10.58
N SER A 33 -9.41 -2.94 -11.91
CA SER A 33 -8.85 -4.09 -12.59
C SER A 33 -7.37 -4.07 -12.28
N GLY A 34 -7.00 -4.73 -11.19
CA GLY A 34 -5.60 -5.04 -10.92
C GLY A 34 -5.02 -5.69 -12.16
N LYS A 35 -3.84 -5.24 -12.59
CA LYS A 35 -3.10 -5.89 -13.67
C LYS A 35 -2.74 -7.29 -13.17
N GLY A 36 -3.60 -8.27 -13.41
CA GLY A 36 -3.32 -9.66 -13.07
C GLY A 36 -2.07 -10.07 -13.84
N ARG A 37 -0.97 -10.33 -13.11
CA ARG A 37 0.24 -10.84 -13.73
C ARG A 37 0.07 -12.35 -13.86
N VAL A 38 0.69 -12.90 -14.90
CA VAL A 38 0.84 -14.34 -15.04
C VAL A 38 2.32 -14.57 -15.35
N PRO A 39 3.02 -15.43 -14.59
CA PRO A 39 4.39 -15.78 -14.92
C PRO A 39 4.49 -16.31 -16.35
N ARG A 40 5.58 -16.01 -17.06
CA ARG A 40 5.74 -16.44 -18.47
C ARG A 40 5.67 -17.97 -18.62
N ASP A 41 6.22 -18.68 -17.63
CA ASP A 41 6.25 -20.14 -17.57
C ASP A 41 5.18 -20.68 -16.60
N PHE A 42 3.95 -20.17 -16.69
CA PHE A 42 2.84 -20.64 -15.87
C PHE A 42 2.36 -22.01 -16.35
N ASP A 43 2.46 -23.01 -15.47
CA ASP A 43 1.91 -24.34 -15.69
C ASP A 43 0.69 -24.54 -14.79
N PHE A 44 -0.50 -24.64 -15.38
CA PHE A 44 -1.75 -24.67 -14.60
C PHE A 44 -1.80 -25.83 -13.59
N GLU A 45 -1.29 -27.00 -13.94
CA GLU A 45 -1.35 -28.20 -13.08
C GLU A 45 -0.39 -28.10 -11.90
N ALA A 46 0.83 -27.62 -12.14
CA ALA A 46 1.84 -27.47 -11.11
C ALA A 46 1.66 -26.22 -10.25
N ASP A 47 1.15 -25.13 -10.83
CA ASP A 47 1.16 -23.81 -10.20
C ASP A 47 -0.16 -23.42 -9.50
N SER A 48 -1.30 -24.03 -9.87
CA SER A 48 -2.62 -23.57 -9.40
C SER A 48 -2.80 -23.61 -7.88
N ALA A 49 -2.34 -24.69 -7.24
CA ALA A 49 -2.44 -24.85 -5.79
C ALA A 49 -1.60 -23.81 -5.03
N GLU A 50 -0.36 -23.56 -5.49
CA GLU A 50 0.53 -22.57 -4.87
C GLU A 50 -0.01 -21.14 -5.14
N LYS A 51 -0.53 -20.87 -6.34
CA LYS A 51 -1.16 -19.59 -6.68
C LYS A 51 -2.33 -19.25 -5.77
N GLU A 52 -3.27 -20.17 -5.57
CA GLU A 52 -4.45 -19.90 -4.74
C GLU A 52 -4.08 -19.65 -3.27
N LYS A 53 -3.00 -20.27 -2.76
CA LYS A 53 -2.46 -19.98 -1.43
C LYS A 53 -2.06 -18.51 -1.27
N TRP A 54 -1.40 -17.93 -2.27
CA TRP A 54 -0.90 -16.54 -2.18
C TRP A 54 -1.95 -15.49 -2.56
N LYS A 55 -3.04 -15.90 -3.21
CA LYS A 55 -4.17 -15.03 -3.56
C LYS A 55 -4.99 -14.61 -2.34
N THR A 56 -5.07 -15.47 -1.32
CA THR A 56 -5.83 -15.22 -0.08
C THR A 56 -5.03 -14.48 0.97
N VAL A 57 -3.70 -14.49 0.89
CA VAL A 57 -2.82 -13.73 1.80
C VAL A 57 -3.25 -12.27 1.76
N ALA A 58 -3.78 -11.81 2.89
CA ALA A 58 -4.59 -10.60 2.95
C ALA A 58 -3.77 -9.38 2.50
N LEU A 59 -4.07 -8.91 1.29
CA LEU A 59 -3.48 -7.72 0.67
C LEU A 59 -3.53 -6.48 1.59
N LYS A 60 -4.42 -6.46 2.59
CA LYS A 60 -4.64 -5.33 3.50
C LYS A 60 -3.52 -5.15 4.52
N ASP A 61 -2.98 -6.22 5.07
CA ASP A 61 -2.01 -6.13 6.17
C ASP A 61 -0.59 -5.90 5.64
N LEU A 62 -0.32 -6.35 4.42
CA LEU A 62 0.99 -6.22 3.76
C LEU A 62 1.19 -4.89 3.01
N ARG A 63 0.19 -4.00 2.95
CA ARG A 63 0.30 -2.72 2.21
C ARG A 63 1.41 -1.83 2.75
N CYS A 64 1.52 -1.77 4.07
CA CYS A 64 2.53 -0.96 4.74
C CYS A 64 3.93 -1.52 4.46
N ASP A 65 4.09 -2.85 4.57
CA ASP A 65 5.36 -3.53 4.32
C ASP A 65 5.83 -3.36 2.87
N VAL A 66 4.94 -3.51 1.89
CA VAL A 66 5.28 -3.28 0.47
C VAL A 66 5.66 -1.82 0.22
N CYS A 67 4.97 -0.87 0.84
CA CYS A 67 5.38 0.52 0.77
C CYS A 67 6.80 0.73 1.31
N ARG A 68 7.07 0.25 2.53
CA ARG A 68 8.39 0.39 3.17
C ARG A 68 9.48 -0.23 2.31
N LEU A 69 9.23 -1.42 1.79
CA LEU A 69 10.16 -2.14 0.93
C LEU A 69 10.49 -1.38 -0.36
N THR A 70 9.46 -0.92 -1.07
CA THR A 70 9.62 -0.26 -2.38
C THR A 70 10.23 1.14 -2.25
N VAL A 71 9.76 1.93 -1.26
CA VAL A 71 10.28 3.26 -0.96
C VAL A 71 11.71 3.16 -0.42
N GLY A 72 11.99 2.22 0.49
CA GLY A 72 13.34 1.98 1.01
C GLY A 72 14.34 1.64 -0.10
N ASN A 73 13.99 0.69 -0.98
CA ASN A 73 14.84 0.33 -2.11
C ASN A 73 14.99 1.46 -3.15
N THR A 74 13.98 2.31 -3.32
CA THR A 74 14.09 3.51 -4.16
C THR A 74 15.10 4.49 -3.56
N PHE A 75 15.05 4.70 -2.24
CA PHE A 75 15.99 5.56 -1.54
C PHE A 75 17.44 5.09 -1.73
N ASP A 76 17.70 3.79 -1.57
CA ASP A 76 19.03 3.19 -1.71
C ASP A 76 19.63 3.38 -3.10
N GLN A 77 18.80 3.29 -4.14
CA GLN A 77 19.25 3.47 -5.53
C GLN A 77 19.55 4.93 -5.89
N VAL A 78 19.03 5.88 -5.11
CA VAL A 78 19.18 7.32 -5.37
C VAL A 78 20.42 7.91 -4.67
N GLU A 79 21.03 7.23 -3.70
CA GLU A 79 22.23 7.72 -2.99
C GLU A 79 23.39 8.13 -3.91
N GLY A 80 23.52 7.51 -5.10
CA GLY A 80 24.55 7.86 -6.09
C GLY A 80 24.29 9.14 -6.90
N GLY A 81 23.21 9.88 -6.64
CA GLY A 81 22.86 11.10 -7.34
C GLY A 81 21.35 11.25 -7.49
N TYR A 82 20.82 12.33 -6.91
CA TYR A 82 19.40 12.69 -6.96
C TYR A 82 19.10 13.52 -8.21
N THR A 83 18.30 12.97 -9.10
CA THR A 83 17.57 13.75 -10.10
C THR A 83 16.09 13.43 -10.00
N GLU A 84 15.25 14.40 -10.33
CA GLU A 84 13.80 14.23 -10.31
C GLU A 84 13.39 13.07 -11.20
N ASP A 85 13.81 13.10 -12.47
CA ASP A 85 13.51 12.08 -13.47
C ASP A 85 13.88 10.66 -12.98
N LYS A 86 15.05 10.50 -12.36
CA LYS A 86 15.49 9.20 -11.83
C LYS A 86 14.54 8.64 -10.76
N ILE A 87 13.97 9.48 -9.90
CA ILE A 87 12.99 9.01 -8.90
C ILE A 87 11.69 8.62 -9.56
N TYR A 88 11.25 9.37 -10.56
CA TYR A 88 10.04 9.03 -11.31
C TYR A 88 10.20 7.67 -11.98
N ASP A 89 11.31 7.47 -12.69
CA ASP A 89 11.64 6.22 -13.34
C ASP A 89 11.74 5.05 -12.33
N LEU A 90 12.41 5.28 -11.20
CA LEU A 90 12.56 4.24 -10.18
C LEU A 90 11.22 3.85 -9.55
N VAL A 91 10.37 4.82 -9.18
CA VAL A 91 9.07 4.55 -8.56
C VAL A 91 8.11 3.90 -9.55
N GLU A 92 8.11 4.32 -10.82
CA GLU A 92 7.24 3.74 -11.84
C GLU A 92 7.57 2.27 -12.13
N ASN A 93 8.85 1.92 -12.12
CA ASN A 93 9.32 0.57 -12.45
C ASN A 93 9.61 -0.31 -11.22
N ILE A 94 9.41 0.19 -10.00
CA ILE A 94 9.82 -0.52 -8.77
C ILE A 94 9.12 -1.87 -8.62
N CYS A 95 7.84 -1.95 -9.02
CA CYS A 95 7.03 -3.17 -8.94
C CYS A 95 7.46 -4.24 -9.95
N ASP A 96 8.28 -3.90 -10.94
CA ASP A 96 8.87 -4.85 -11.88
C ASP A 96 10.19 -5.47 -11.40
N SER A 97 10.72 -5.00 -10.27
CA SER A 97 12.00 -5.47 -9.73
C SER A 97 11.89 -6.86 -9.11
N GLU A 98 12.02 -7.89 -9.94
CA GLU A 98 12.04 -9.29 -9.47
C GLU A 98 13.13 -9.51 -8.41
N ARG A 99 14.31 -8.90 -8.62
CA ARG A 99 15.45 -8.99 -7.69
C ARG A 99 15.13 -8.41 -6.31
N LEU A 100 14.31 -7.37 -6.22
CA LEU A 100 13.88 -6.81 -4.94
C LEU A 100 13.03 -7.82 -4.18
N PHE A 101 12.01 -8.37 -4.83
CA PHE A 101 11.04 -9.25 -4.19
C PHE A 101 11.59 -10.66 -3.91
N GLN A 102 12.50 -11.19 -4.73
CA GLN A 102 13.18 -12.47 -4.46
C GLN A 102 13.98 -12.45 -3.14
N LYS A 103 14.54 -11.30 -2.76
CA LYS A 103 15.25 -11.11 -1.49
C LYS A 103 14.34 -11.08 -0.27
N HIS A 104 13.02 -11.08 -0.47
CA HIS A 104 12.03 -11.00 0.60
C HIS A 104 11.11 -12.21 0.57
N VAL A 105 10.48 -12.47 1.70
CA VAL A 105 9.58 -13.61 1.90
C VAL A 105 8.38 -13.13 2.67
N ILE A 106 7.22 -13.69 2.34
CA ILE A 106 6.02 -13.51 3.15
C ILE A 106 6.04 -14.60 4.22
N LYS A 107 5.97 -14.20 5.49
CA LYS A 107 5.91 -15.12 6.65
C LYS A 107 4.58 -14.94 7.37
N LEU A 108 4.07 -16.05 7.90
CA LEU A 108 3.00 -16.04 8.89
C LEU A 108 3.64 -15.74 10.25
N VAL A 109 3.20 -14.68 10.91
CA VAL A 109 3.75 -14.18 12.19
C VAL A 109 2.98 -14.75 13.37
N ASP A 110 1.66 -14.83 13.23
CA ASP A 110 0.76 -15.34 14.25
C ASP A 110 -0.23 -16.31 13.59
N ASP A 111 -0.28 -17.52 14.16
CA ASP A 111 -1.15 -18.64 13.75
C ASP A 111 -2.46 -18.62 14.57
N SER A 112 -2.83 -17.45 15.10
CA SER A 112 -4.13 -17.22 15.72
C SER A 112 -5.25 -17.24 14.66
N GLU A 113 -6.51 -17.17 15.11
CA GLU A 113 -7.68 -17.18 14.20
C GLU A 113 -7.66 -16.08 13.12
N ALA A 114 -6.83 -15.05 13.30
CA ALA A 114 -6.54 -14.03 12.30
C ALA A 114 -5.09 -14.18 11.80
N GLU A 115 -4.88 -15.11 10.86
CA GLU A 115 -3.60 -15.31 10.19
C GLU A 115 -2.97 -13.96 9.79
N THR A 116 -1.88 -13.58 10.47
CA THR A 116 -1.21 -12.30 10.22
C THR A 116 0.08 -12.54 9.47
N TYR A 117 0.23 -11.88 8.33
CA TYR A 117 1.40 -12.00 7.48
C TYR A 117 2.30 -10.77 7.58
N GLU A 118 3.61 -10.96 7.40
CA GLU A 118 4.59 -9.88 7.25
C GLU A 118 5.56 -10.16 6.09
N ILE A 119 6.18 -9.10 5.58
CA ILE A 119 7.31 -9.22 4.65
C ILE A 119 8.61 -9.11 5.42
N ALA A 120 9.42 -10.16 5.38
CA ALA A 120 10.75 -10.19 5.98
C ALA A 120 11.83 -10.46 4.92
N GLN A 121 13.07 -10.09 5.23
CA GLN A 121 14.20 -10.46 4.39
C GLN A 121 14.38 -11.99 4.37
N ALA A 122 14.73 -12.54 3.21
CA ALA A 122 15.06 -13.95 3.05
C ALA A 122 16.36 -14.27 3.79
N SER A 123 16.28 -15.06 4.86
CA SER A 123 17.43 -15.64 5.52
C SER A 123 17.83 -16.97 4.85
N SER A 124 19.10 -17.36 5.02
CA SER A 124 19.62 -18.67 4.59
C SER A 124 18.93 -19.85 5.28
N GLU A 125 18.26 -19.61 6.41
CA GLU A 125 17.51 -20.61 7.17
C GLU A 125 16.19 -20.98 6.48
N HIS A 126 15.60 -20.05 5.73
CA HIS A 126 14.37 -20.28 4.97
C HIS A 126 14.68 -20.92 3.61
N LYS A 127 14.95 -22.23 3.61
CA LYS A 127 14.98 -23.03 2.37
C LYS A 127 13.58 -23.06 1.76
N ARG A 128 13.32 -22.15 0.82
CA ARG A 128 12.12 -22.15 -0.02
C ARG A 128 12.39 -22.97 -1.28
N SER A 129 11.38 -23.70 -1.75
CA SER A 129 11.43 -24.31 -3.08
C SER A 129 11.47 -23.21 -4.14
N ASP A 130 11.98 -23.53 -5.34
CA ASP A 130 11.98 -22.57 -6.45
C ASP A 130 10.56 -22.16 -6.85
N LEU A 131 9.60 -23.09 -6.73
CA LEU A 131 8.17 -22.86 -6.97
C LEU A 131 7.59 -21.83 -5.98
N THR A 132 7.82 -22.01 -4.68
CA THR A 132 7.37 -21.06 -3.66
C THR A 132 8.06 -19.71 -3.83
N ARG A 133 9.35 -19.68 -4.17
CA ARG A 133 10.07 -18.42 -4.44
C ARG A 133 9.43 -17.68 -5.62
N LYS A 134 9.13 -18.37 -6.72
CA LYS A 134 8.44 -17.82 -7.91
C LYS A 134 7.09 -17.21 -7.53
N TRP A 135 6.24 -17.96 -6.83
CA TRP A 135 4.89 -17.50 -6.47
C TRP A 135 4.85 -16.41 -5.42
N GLN A 136 5.72 -16.45 -4.40
CA GLN A 136 5.84 -15.34 -3.45
C GLN A 136 6.32 -14.06 -4.12
N THR A 137 7.31 -14.17 -5.02
CA THR A 137 7.80 -13.02 -5.79
C THR A 137 6.67 -12.42 -6.62
N HIS A 138 5.92 -13.26 -7.32
CA HIS A 138 4.76 -12.84 -8.10
C HIS A 138 3.69 -12.15 -7.25
N ALA A 139 3.33 -12.75 -6.11
CA ALA A 139 2.34 -12.19 -5.20
C ALA A 139 2.77 -10.80 -4.66
N LEU A 140 4.06 -10.62 -4.37
CA LEU A 140 4.60 -9.32 -3.96
C LEU A 140 4.56 -8.28 -5.09
N GLN A 141 4.84 -8.68 -6.34
CA GLN A 141 4.72 -7.81 -7.50
C GLN A 141 3.26 -7.38 -7.73
N GLU A 142 2.31 -8.31 -7.69
CA GLU A 142 0.89 -8.00 -7.81
C GLU A 142 0.40 -7.10 -6.67
N LEU A 143 0.85 -7.36 -5.44
CA LEU A 143 0.53 -6.50 -4.30
C LEU A 143 1.11 -5.09 -4.51
N CYS A 144 2.34 -4.97 -5.02
CA CYS A 144 2.95 -3.69 -5.36
C CYS A 144 2.15 -2.93 -6.42
N ASP A 145 1.76 -3.57 -7.51
CA ASP A 145 0.97 -2.98 -8.59
C ASP A 145 -0.40 -2.46 -8.11
N ASN A 146 -0.97 -3.10 -7.09
CA ASN A 146 -2.25 -2.69 -6.50
C ASN A 146 -2.09 -1.59 -5.44
N VAL A 147 -0.92 -1.46 -4.82
CA VAL A 147 -0.68 -0.61 -3.65
C VAL A 147 0.04 0.69 -4.00
N ILE A 148 1.07 0.64 -4.85
CA ILE A 148 1.98 1.76 -5.10
C ILE A 148 1.45 2.74 -6.15
N PRO A 149 1.02 2.31 -7.36
CA PRO A 149 0.59 3.24 -8.41
C PRO A 149 -0.53 4.22 -7.99
N PRO A 150 -1.52 3.84 -7.16
CA PRO A 150 -2.55 4.79 -6.72
C PRO A 150 -2.04 5.94 -5.83
N VAL A 151 -0.82 5.86 -5.31
CA VAL A 151 -0.24 6.82 -4.35
C VAL A 151 1.21 7.20 -4.69
N ASP A 152 1.63 6.93 -5.93
CA ASP A 152 3.01 7.12 -6.37
C ASP A 152 3.41 8.61 -6.34
N ASP A 153 2.49 9.50 -6.67
CA ASP A 153 2.67 10.96 -6.58
C ASP A 153 2.91 11.43 -5.15
N GLU A 154 2.21 10.89 -4.14
CA GLU A 154 2.46 11.19 -2.74
C GLU A 154 3.86 10.76 -2.31
N ILE A 155 4.29 9.57 -2.77
CA ILE A 155 5.62 9.00 -2.53
C ILE A 155 6.68 9.89 -3.19
N LYS A 156 6.57 10.18 -4.49
CA LYS A 156 7.45 11.08 -5.25
C LYS A 156 7.57 12.45 -4.57
N ASN A 157 6.45 13.02 -4.13
CA ASN A 157 6.42 14.29 -3.40
C ASN A 157 7.08 14.21 -2.01
N ALA A 158 7.03 13.06 -1.34
CA ALA A 158 7.74 12.86 -0.08
C ALA A 158 9.26 12.87 -0.30
N PHE A 159 9.76 12.13 -1.29
CA PHE A 159 11.18 12.13 -1.67
C PHE A 159 11.70 13.54 -1.99
N ARG A 160 10.95 14.31 -2.78
CA ARG A 160 11.30 15.71 -3.11
C ARG A 160 11.47 16.59 -1.89
N LYS A 161 10.60 16.46 -0.89
CA LYS A 161 10.66 17.27 0.34
C LYS A 161 11.84 16.87 1.22
N ILE A 162 12.16 15.58 1.26
CA ILE A 162 13.19 15.02 2.12
C ILE A 162 14.58 15.33 1.57
N HIS A 163 14.80 15.10 0.27
CA HIS A 163 16.07 15.41 -0.38
C HIS A 163 16.44 16.90 -0.28
N LYS A 164 15.46 17.81 -0.36
CA LYS A 164 15.69 19.24 -0.15
C LYS A 164 16.20 19.57 1.26
N LYS A 165 15.87 18.75 2.26
CA LYS A 165 16.19 19.00 3.66
C LYS A 165 17.45 18.29 4.13
N HIS A 166 17.77 17.13 3.56
CA HIS A 166 18.85 16.29 4.07
C HIS A 166 19.72 15.77 2.93
N LYS A 167 20.96 16.26 2.84
CA LYS A 167 22.03 15.67 2.03
C LYS A 167 22.86 14.78 2.95
N GLY A 168 22.87 13.46 2.70
CA GLY A 168 23.61 12.48 3.50
C GLY A 168 22.88 12.09 4.79
N LEU A 169 21.70 11.46 4.63
CA LEU A 169 20.93 10.91 5.74
C LEU A 169 21.63 9.67 6.30
N GLY A 170 21.67 9.53 7.63
CA GLY A 170 22.05 8.27 8.28
C GLY A 170 20.95 7.19 8.11
N GLU A 171 21.28 5.94 8.41
CA GLU A 171 20.36 4.80 8.28
C GLU A 171 19.07 4.95 9.12
N ASP A 172 19.19 5.48 10.34
CA ASP A 172 18.03 5.75 11.20
C ASP A 172 17.11 6.83 10.62
N GLU A 173 17.70 7.89 10.06
CA GLU A 173 16.94 8.96 9.42
C GLU A 173 16.28 8.46 8.12
N ARG A 174 16.93 7.55 7.40
CA ARG A 174 16.35 6.84 6.24
C ARG A 174 15.09 6.07 6.63
N ARG A 175 15.10 5.30 7.72
CA ARG A 175 13.90 4.59 8.19
C ARG A 175 12.76 5.54 8.49
N LEU A 176 13.03 6.65 9.19
CA LEU A 176 12.03 7.69 9.48
C LEU A 176 11.44 8.33 8.21
N VAL A 177 12.27 8.54 7.20
CA VAL A 177 11.88 9.07 5.89
C VAL A 177 10.95 8.12 5.15
N VAL A 178 11.29 6.84 5.11
CA VAL A 178 10.48 5.78 4.49
C VAL A 178 9.12 5.68 5.19
N ASP A 179 9.13 5.63 6.52
CA ASP A 179 7.91 5.59 7.33
C ASP A 179 7.02 6.81 7.10
N ALA A 180 7.60 8.01 7.13
CA ALA A 180 6.86 9.25 6.88
C ALA A 180 6.24 9.29 5.48
N ALA A 181 6.94 8.78 4.46
CA ALA A 181 6.42 8.67 3.10
C ALA A 181 5.20 7.72 3.04
N CYS A 182 5.32 6.54 3.64
CA CYS A 182 4.27 5.53 3.65
C CYS A 182 3.05 5.90 4.50
N GLU A 183 3.26 6.59 5.63
CA GLU A 183 2.17 7.17 6.42
C GLU A 183 1.43 8.26 5.64
N LYS A 184 2.18 9.13 4.94
CA LYS A 184 1.58 10.21 4.14
C LYS A 184 0.78 9.68 2.94
N ALA A 185 1.25 8.59 2.34
CA ALA A 185 0.52 7.82 1.32
C ALA A 185 -0.67 7.02 1.91
N ARG A 186 -0.89 7.07 3.23
CA ARG A 186 -1.96 6.35 3.94
C ARG A 186 -1.89 4.83 3.76
N LEU A 187 -0.70 4.30 3.51
CA LEU A 187 -0.45 2.86 3.41
C LEU A 187 -0.09 2.24 4.76
N CYS A 188 0.46 3.04 5.68
CA CYS A 188 0.76 2.66 7.05
C CYS A 188 -0.17 3.37 8.04
N LYS A 189 -0.56 2.68 9.12
CA LYS A 189 -1.27 3.28 10.25
C LYS A 189 -0.28 4.02 11.15
N ARG A 190 -0.62 5.25 11.52
CA ARG A 190 0.18 6.09 12.42
C ARG A 190 0.38 5.38 13.76
N GLY A 191 1.63 5.25 14.21
CA GLY A 191 1.96 4.68 15.53
C GLY A 191 2.07 3.16 15.59
N VAL A 192 2.00 2.44 14.46
CA VAL A 192 2.52 1.06 14.38
C VAL A 192 4.05 1.15 14.21
N GLN A 193 4.72 1.64 15.25
CA GLN A 193 6.17 1.56 15.37
C GLN A 193 6.52 0.16 15.86
N GLY A 194 7.38 -0.54 15.11
CA GLY A 194 7.96 -1.79 15.54
C GLY A 194 7.33 -3.01 14.90
N ARG A 195 7.92 -3.43 13.78
CA ARG A 195 8.01 -4.85 13.40
C ARG A 195 8.96 -5.14 12.23
N SER A 196 9.60 -4.12 11.65
CA SER A 196 10.57 -4.32 10.56
C SER A 196 12.00 -4.10 11.07
N GLU A 197 12.65 -5.16 11.57
CA GLU A 197 14.10 -5.27 11.45
C GLU A 197 14.40 -5.73 10.00
N LEU A 198 14.27 -4.79 9.05
CA LEU A 198 14.70 -4.92 7.65
C LEU A 198 16.06 -4.26 7.46
#